data_AF-A0A831LHM7-F1
#
_entry.id   AF-A0A831LHM7-F1
#
_cell.length_a   1.000
_cell.length_b   1.000
_cell.length_c   1.000
_cell.angle_alpha   90.00
_cell.angle_beta   90.00
_cell.angle_gamma   90.00
#
_symmetry.space_group_name_H-M   'P 1'
#
loop_
_entity.id
_entity.type
_entity.pdbx_description
1 polymer ?
#
loop_
_entity_poly.entity_id
_entity_poly.type
_entity_poly.pdbx_seq_one_letter_code
_entity_poly.pdbx_strand_id
1 'polypeptide(L)'
;NNEKFLQEAKTWGQQEPVSPWIKNDTAGHYESYPFVNLGHHFMMQNDKEEFSGFYEKGLQLLAERGQNDPFFFGLPFLWCSNNLVAAAITQARLYREKTGNTAFAEMEAALRDWLFGCNPWGTAMICGLPGVEDSPMLPHSSYTVLLGGTTPGGLVDGPIDARRHKSQIGIALQNPDEYAAFNNGKAVYHDDIGDYATNEPTIDGTASLSFYLASLESDGRKMTQQNEKMKDEQGAVIRLNPNEKNIYLAFTADTQFEGGEHVLEVLEKHNIKSSFFFTGNFLRNPDFENIIRKIVDRGHYVGAHSDGHLLYCDWENRDSTLVSFEEFEIDLKSNFAELEKFGIKPIDTRWFMPPYEWYNRQIVDWSRNLGLEVVNFTPGTGTNADYTTPEMKNYKSSVKIYTNLLQFEQEQPNGLNGAILLIHPGTAAERTDKFYRILEDVIRHFSSRGYQFKSLKP
;
A
#
# COMPACT_ATOMS: atom_id res chain seq x y z
N ASN A 1 -28.47 7.16 19.72
CA ASN A 1 -29.02 8.41 20.34
C ASN A 1 -30.07 8.11 21.42
N ASN A 2 -29.96 7.00 22.16
CA ASN A 2 -30.80 6.80 23.33
C ASN A 2 -30.08 7.44 24.54
N GLU A 3 -30.65 8.50 25.09
CA GLU A 3 -30.05 9.29 26.17
C GLU A 3 -29.68 8.47 27.40
N LYS A 4 -30.49 7.44 27.73
CA LYS A 4 -30.21 6.56 28.86
C LYS A 4 -28.86 5.84 28.69
N PHE A 5 -28.63 5.23 27.53
CA PHE A 5 -27.38 4.50 27.27
C PHE A 5 -26.17 5.43 27.17
N LEU A 6 -26.36 6.66 26.68
CA LEU A 6 -25.29 7.67 26.67
C LEU A 6 -24.92 8.10 28.11
N GLN A 7 -25.90 8.29 28.98
CA GLN A 7 -25.67 8.63 30.38
C GLN A 7 -25.01 7.48 31.15
N GLU A 8 -25.43 6.24 30.91
CA GLU A 8 -24.78 5.05 31.47
C GLU A 8 -23.33 4.93 30.97
N ALA A 9 -23.09 5.09 29.66
CA ALA A 9 -21.75 5.06 29.09
C ALA A 9 -20.84 6.15 29.68
N LYS A 10 -21.37 7.37 29.86
CA LYS A 10 -20.65 8.44 30.55
C LYS A 10 -20.29 8.06 31.98
N THR A 11 -21.27 7.53 32.72
CA THR A 11 -21.11 7.13 34.13
C THR A 11 -20.02 6.07 34.28
N TRP A 12 -20.05 5.00 33.47
CA TRP A 12 -19.04 3.95 33.49
C TRP A 12 -17.67 4.44 33.04
N GLY A 13 -17.61 5.27 31.99
CA GLY A 13 -16.37 5.86 31.51
C GLY A 13 -15.65 6.73 32.56
N GLN A 14 -16.40 7.42 33.42
CA GLN A 14 -15.87 8.21 34.52
C GLN A 14 -15.37 7.38 35.71
N GLN A 15 -15.85 6.13 35.88
CA GLN A 15 -15.35 5.22 36.93
C GLN A 15 -13.92 4.73 36.63
N GLU A 16 -13.56 4.66 35.35
CA GLU A 16 -12.22 4.27 34.90
C GLU A 16 -11.59 5.34 33.99
N PRO A 17 -11.10 6.47 34.54
CA PRO A 17 -10.47 7.52 33.74
C PRO A 17 -9.20 7.09 33.01
N VAL A 18 -8.51 6.08 33.54
CA VAL A 18 -7.33 5.45 32.91
C VAL A 18 -7.39 3.98 33.28
N SER A 19 -7.21 3.10 32.30
CA SER A 19 -7.33 1.66 32.50
C SER A 19 -6.31 1.13 33.52
N PRO A 20 -6.71 0.16 34.38
CA PRO A 20 -5.85 -0.34 35.46
C PRO A 20 -4.49 -0.84 34.99
N TRP A 21 -4.44 -1.55 33.86
CA TRP A 21 -3.19 -2.05 33.28
C TRP A 21 -2.20 -0.93 32.90
N ILE A 22 -2.70 0.27 32.59
CA ILE A 22 -1.86 1.44 32.37
C ILE A 22 -1.35 1.94 33.72
N LYS A 23 -2.21 2.12 34.73
CA LYS A 23 -1.77 2.68 36.02
C LYS A 23 -0.79 1.78 36.77
N ASN A 24 -0.97 0.48 36.64
CA ASN A 24 -0.28 -0.53 37.44
C ASN A 24 0.79 -1.21 36.58
N ASP A 25 1.94 -1.56 37.18
CA ASP A 25 2.93 -2.44 36.52
C ASP A 25 2.55 -3.93 36.59
N THR A 26 1.27 -4.20 36.89
CA THR A 26 0.69 -5.53 37.09
C THR A 26 -0.77 -5.53 36.67
N ALA A 27 -1.23 -6.62 36.05
CA ALA A 27 -2.64 -6.97 35.92
C ALA A 27 -2.83 -8.45 36.24
N GLY A 28 -4.01 -8.82 36.75
CA GLY A 28 -4.39 -10.22 36.89
C GLY A 28 -4.59 -10.90 35.55
N HIS A 29 -4.59 -12.24 35.55
CA HIS A 29 -4.85 -13.03 34.34
C HIS A 29 -6.27 -12.74 33.82
N TYR A 30 -6.38 -12.31 32.56
CA TYR A 30 -7.61 -11.83 31.92
C TYR A 30 -8.27 -10.59 32.53
N GLU A 31 -7.57 -9.89 33.43
CA GLU A 31 -8.04 -8.61 33.94
C GLU A 31 -7.83 -7.53 32.88
N SER A 32 -8.80 -6.63 32.72
CA SER A 32 -8.76 -5.51 31.76
C SER A 32 -8.86 -5.89 30.26
N TYR A 33 -9.28 -7.11 29.91
CA TYR A 33 -9.60 -7.43 28.51
C TYR A 33 -10.94 -6.80 28.08
N PRO A 34 -11.05 -6.28 26.85
CA PRO A 34 -9.95 -5.99 25.92
C PRO A 34 -9.12 -4.79 26.42
N PHE A 35 -7.79 -4.84 26.23
CA PHE A 35 -6.90 -3.78 26.75
C PHE A 35 -7.12 -2.40 26.12
N VAL A 36 -7.68 -2.35 24.92
CA VAL A 36 -8.05 -1.11 24.23
C VAL A 36 -9.40 -0.59 24.73
N ASN A 37 -9.43 0.63 25.27
CA ASN A 37 -10.66 1.25 25.75
C ASN A 37 -11.38 2.03 24.64
N LEU A 38 -12.10 1.35 23.76
CA LEU A 38 -12.87 2.00 22.69
C LEU A 38 -14.08 2.80 23.21
N GLY A 39 -14.58 2.49 24.41
CA GLY A 39 -15.71 3.20 25.02
C GLY A 39 -15.43 4.69 25.20
N HIS A 40 -14.24 5.02 25.72
CA HIS A 40 -13.79 6.42 25.81
C HIS A 40 -13.73 7.11 24.45
N HIS A 41 -13.17 6.46 23.42
CA HIS A 41 -13.13 7.01 22.07
C HIS A 41 -14.52 7.36 21.53
N PHE A 42 -15.50 6.46 21.69
CA PHE A 42 -16.87 6.73 21.25
C PHE A 42 -17.51 7.85 22.07
N MET A 43 -17.19 7.96 23.36
CA MET A 43 -17.69 9.05 24.21
C MET A 43 -17.09 10.43 23.86
N MET A 44 -15.93 10.50 23.20
CA MET A 44 -15.39 11.77 22.68
C MET A 44 -16.32 12.45 21.66
N GLN A 45 -17.27 11.73 21.05
CA GLN A 45 -18.29 12.33 20.19
C GLN A 45 -19.31 13.18 20.97
N ASN A 46 -19.48 12.91 22.26
CA ASN A 46 -20.44 13.57 23.14
C ASN A 46 -19.75 14.57 24.09
N ASP A 47 -18.59 14.19 24.62
CA ASP A 47 -17.81 15.03 25.54
C ASP A 47 -16.33 14.88 25.21
N LYS A 48 -15.89 15.65 24.19
CA LYS A 48 -14.54 15.53 23.65
C LYS A 48 -13.48 15.83 24.70
N GLU A 49 -13.65 16.90 25.48
CA GLU A 49 -12.64 17.37 26.42
C GLU A 49 -12.41 16.35 27.54
N GLU A 50 -13.47 15.85 28.18
CA GLU A 50 -13.34 14.90 29.29
C GLU A 50 -12.68 13.59 28.84
N PHE A 51 -13.21 12.98 27.77
CA PHE A 51 -12.77 11.65 27.34
C PHE A 51 -11.43 11.66 26.60
N SER A 52 -11.10 12.73 25.87
CA SER A 52 -9.73 12.86 25.34
C SER A 52 -8.72 13.12 26.46
N GLY A 53 -9.09 13.83 27.53
CA GLY A 53 -8.27 13.99 28.72
C GLY A 53 -8.00 12.68 29.48
N PHE A 54 -8.92 11.72 29.42
CA PHE A 54 -8.70 10.36 29.94
C PHE A 54 -7.65 9.58 29.13
N TYR A 55 -7.73 9.63 27.81
CA TYR A 55 -6.69 9.08 26.93
C TYR A 55 -5.34 9.75 27.15
N GLU A 56 -5.30 11.08 27.20
CA GLU A 56 -4.07 11.85 27.44
C GLU A 56 -3.38 11.45 28.74
N LYS A 57 -4.13 11.31 29.85
CA LYS A 57 -3.58 10.84 31.14
C LYS A 57 -2.95 9.46 31.02
N GLY A 58 -3.61 8.52 30.33
CA GLY A 58 -3.09 7.16 30.15
C GLY A 58 -1.82 7.13 29.30
N LEU A 59 -1.85 7.83 28.17
CA LEU A 59 -0.73 7.92 27.23
C LEU A 59 0.47 8.63 27.85
N GLN A 60 0.25 9.69 28.64
CA GLN A 60 1.31 10.39 29.37
C GLN A 60 2.02 9.45 30.35
N LEU A 61 1.29 8.62 31.09
CA LEU A 61 1.89 7.65 32.02
C LEU A 61 2.73 6.59 31.30
N LEU A 62 2.34 6.16 30.10
CA LEU A 62 3.14 5.24 29.29
C LEU A 62 4.38 5.95 28.75
N ALA A 63 4.23 7.18 28.27
CA ALA A 63 5.33 7.96 27.71
C ALA A 63 6.42 8.25 28.75
N GLU A 64 6.02 8.65 29.97
CA GLU A 64 6.93 8.90 31.08
C GLU A 64 7.72 7.66 31.51
N ARG A 65 7.10 6.47 31.42
CA ARG A 65 7.77 5.18 31.69
C ARG A 65 8.72 4.78 30.57
N GLY A 66 8.37 5.04 29.32
CA GLY A 66 9.15 4.67 28.14
C GLY A 66 10.32 5.59 27.80
N GLN A 67 10.28 6.88 28.18
CA GLN A 67 11.20 7.91 27.68
C GLN A 67 12.71 7.65 27.87
N ASN A 68 13.10 6.80 28.83
CA ASN A 68 14.50 6.46 29.09
C ASN A 68 14.87 5.04 28.61
N ASP A 69 13.93 4.32 27.99
CA ASP A 69 14.15 3.01 27.40
C ASP A 69 14.59 3.19 25.93
N PRO A 70 15.65 2.50 25.46
CA PRO A 70 16.16 2.65 24.10
C PRO A 70 15.14 2.27 23.01
N PHE A 71 14.11 1.50 23.34
CA PHE A 71 13.01 1.11 22.45
C PHE A 71 11.69 1.83 22.79
N PHE A 72 11.71 2.75 23.75
CA PHE A 72 10.52 3.46 24.24
C PHE A 72 9.41 2.50 24.73
N PHE A 73 9.76 1.31 25.25
CA PHE A 73 8.75 0.27 25.49
C PHE A 73 7.68 0.70 26.50
N GLY A 74 8.06 1.19 27.69
CA GLY A 74 7.13 1.84 28.65
C GLY A 74 5.92 1.01 29.16
N LEU A 75 5.74 -0.22 28.68
CA LEU A 75 4.67 -1.16 28.99
C LEU A 75 5.18 -2.27 29.92
N PRO A 76 4.29 -2.90 30.72
CA PRO A 76 4.69 -4.01 31.56
C PRO A 76 4.82 -5.30 30.75
N PHE A 77 5.86 -6.10 31.04
CA PHE A 77 6.04 -7.45 30.49
C PHE A 77 5.10 -8.46 31.19
N LEU A 78 3.81 -8.34 30.93
CA LEU A 78 2.74 -9.26 31.33
C LEU A 78 2.53 -10.33 30.25
N TRP A 79 1.73 -11.35 30.57
CA TRP A 79 1.19 -12.24 29.53
C TRP A 79 0.38 -11.39 28.54
N CYS A 80 0.57 -11.65 27.24
CA CYS A 80 -0.01 -10.89 26.14
C CYS A 80 0.52 -9.44 26.08
N SER A 81 1.80 -9.23 26.39
CA SER A 81 2.43 -7.89 26.38
C SER A 81 2.30 -7.18 25.04
N ASN A 82 2.37 -7.90 23.92
CA ASN A 82 2.13 -7.31 22.59
C ASN A 82 0.67 -6.85 22.38
N ASN A 83 -0.31 -7.45 23.07
CA ASN A 83 -1.68 -6.96 23.04
C ASN A 83 -1.79 -5.59 23.75
N LEU A 84 -1.00 -5.38 24.81
CA LEU A 84 -0.87 -4.06 25.45
C LEU A 84 -0.25 -3.05 24.48
N VAL A 85 0.77 -3.45 23.72
CA VAL A 85 1.40 -2.61 22.69
C VAL A 85 0.37 -2.21 21.63
N ALA A 86 -0.37 -3.19 21.08
CA ALA A 86 -1.43 -2.95 20.10
C ALA A 86 -2.52 -2.02 20.66
N ALA A 87 -2.89 -2.16 21.93
CA ALA A 87 -3.83 -1.27 22.60
C ALA A 87 -3.27 0.15 22.78
N ALA A 88 -2.02 0.30 23.20
CA ALA A 88 -1.37 1.59 23.40
C ALA A 88 -1.27 2.39 22.09
N ILE A 89 -0.78 1.78 21.01
CA ILE A 89 -0.67 2.44 19.70
C ILE A 89 -2.06 2.78 19.14
N THR A 90 -3.06 1.94 19.37
CA THR A 90 -4.45 2.22 18.96
C THR A 90 -5.01 3.42 19.73
N GLN A 91 -4.83 3.50 21.05
CA GLN A 91 -5.30 4.64 21.82
C GLN A 91 -4.55 5.93 21.47
N ALA A 92 -3.23 5.87 21.24
CA ALA A 92 -2.43 7.03 20.79
C ALA A 92 -2.93 7.57 19.45
N ARG A 93 -3.21 6.65 18.52
CA ARG A 93 -3.77 6.94 17.20
C ARG A 93 -5.14 7.59 17.29
N LEU A 94 -6.07 6.99 18.04
CA LEU A 94 -7.42 7.50 18.23
C LEU A 94 -7.44 8.86 18.96
N TYR A 95 -6.52 9.07 19.91
CA TYR A 95 -6.32 10.37 20.55
C TYR A 95 -5.90 11.42 19.52
N ARG A 96 -4.83 11.16 18.77
CA ARG A 96 -4.31 12.07 17.74
C ARG A 96 -5.37 12.42 16.69
N GLU A 97 -6.12 11.43 16.21
CA GLU A 97 -7.18 11.64 15.23
C GLU A 97 -8.30 12.56 15.74
N LYS A 98 -8.65 12.45 17.03
CA LYS A 98 -9.73 13.25 17.62
C LYS A 98 -9.26 14.64 18.05
N THR A 99 -8.06 14.77 18.57
CA THR A 99 -7.56 16.04 19.15
C THR A 99 -6.68 16.84 18.19
N GLY A 100 -6.04 16.19 17.22
CA GLY A 100 -4.96 16.77 16.42
C GLY A 100 -3.63 16.87 17.16
N ASN A 101 -3.56 16.43 18.43
CA ASN A 101 -2.35 16.52 19.25
C ASN A 101 -1.39 15.37 18.91
N THR A 102 -0.12 15.73 18.63
CA THR A 102 0.94 14.82 18.21
C THR A 102 1.96 14.51 19.31
N ALA A 103 1.73 14.94 20.56
CA ALA A 103 2.65 14.75 21.69
C ALA A 103 3.11 13.30 21.89
N PHE A 104 2.30 12.30 21.53
CA PHE A 104 2.63 10.88 21.69
C PHE A 104 3.07 10.19 20.38
N ALA A 105 3.34 10.94 19.31
CA ALA A 105 3.65 10.37 18.01
C ALA A 105 4.96 9.57 17.99
N GLU A 106 5.98 9.97 18.76
CA GLU A 106 7.24 9.24 18.90
C GLU A 106 7.02 7.89 19.60
N MET A 107 6.33 7.89 20.74
CA MET A 107 5.96 6.67 21.46
C MET A 107 5.12 5.74 20.57
N GLU A 108 4.10 6.26 19.87
CA GLU A 108 3.29 5.47 18.94
C GLU A 108 4.15 4.81 17.86
N ALA A 109 5.10 5.56 17.27
CA ALA A 109 6.01 5.03 16.25
C ALA A 109 6.94 3.95 16.82
N ALA A 110 7.58 4.20 17.97
CA ALA A 110 8.50 3.25 18.60
C ALA A 110 7.79 1.94 19.00
N LEU A 111 6.58 2.04 19.56
CA LEU A 111 5.77 0.88 19.92
C LEU A 111 5.22 0.11 18.72
N ARG A 112 4.89 0.81 17.62
CA ARG A 112 4.62 0.13 16.36
C ARG A 112 5.87 -0.60 15.90
N ASP A 113 7.01 0.07 15.84
CA ASP A 113 8.25 -0.50 15.32
C ASP A 113 8.74 -1.68 16.17
N TRP A 114 8.44 -1.70 17.48
CA TRP A 114 8.62 -2.86 18.36
C TRP A 114 7.95 -4.12 17.82
N LEU A 115 6.70 -4.02 17.36
CA LEU A 115 5.97 -5.15 16.76
C LEU A 115 6.56 -5.60 15.43
N PHE A 116 7.35 -4.74 14.77
CA PHE A 116 7.97 -4.99 13.46
C PHE A 116 9.48 -5.25 13.54
N GLY A 117 10.03 -5.50 14.74
CA GLY A 117 11.43 -5.92 14.92
C GLY A 117 12.36 -4.93 15.60
N CYS A 118 11.91 -3.71 15.90
CA CYS A 118 12.69 -2.74 16.68
C CYS A 118 12.57 -3.04 18.19
N ASN A 119 13.10 -4.19 18.60
CA ASN A 119 13.08 -4.69 19.96
C ASN A 119 14.39 -5.47 20.26
N PRO A 120 14.66 -5.85 21.53
CA PRO A 120 15.91 -6.52 21.91
C PRO A 120 16.24 -7.81 21.17
N TRP A 121 15.24 -8.48 20.58
CA TRP A 121 15.38 -9.75 19.89
C TRP A 121 15.60 -9.60 18.39
N GLY A 122 15.35 -8.41 17.83
CA GLY A 122 15.48 -8.17 16.38
C GLY A 122 14.44 -8.88 15.52
N THR A 123 13.40 -9.47 16.14
CA THR A 123 12.37 -10.26 15.47
C THR A 123 11.03 -9.52 15.43
N ALA A 124 10.31 -9.62 14.31
CA ALA A 124 8.93 -9.15 14.27
C ALA A 124 8.07 -9.97 15.23
N MET A 125 6.98 -9.38 15.72
CA MET A 125 6.05 -10.05 16.66
C MET A 125 4.81 -10.61 15.94
N ILE A 126 4.87 -10.69 14.61
CA ILE A 126 3.75 -11.05 13.74
C ILE A 126 4.16 -12.28 12.95
N CYS A 127 3.46 -13.40 13.17
CA CYS A 127 3.73 -14.68 12.56
C CYS A 127 3.86 -14.58 11.03
N GLY A 128 4.99 -15.04 10.47
CA GLY A 128 5.21 -15.12 9.03
C GLY A 128 5.04 -13.80 8.28
N LEU A 129 5.41 -12.67 8.89
CA LEU A 129 5.29 -11.36 8.29
C LEU A 129 6.10 -11.30 6.97
N PRO A 130 5.49 -10.94 5.82
CA PRO A 130 6.22 -10.89 4.55
C PRO A 130 7.28 -9.79 4.52
N GLY A 131 8.45 -10.09 3.96
CA GLY A 131 9.52 -9.11 3.73
C GLY A 131 10.38 -8.77 4.95
N VAL A 132 10.17 -9.45 6.08
CA VAL A 132 11.12 -9.44 7.22
C VAL A 132 11.92 -10.74 7.24
N GLU A 133 13.17 -10.65 7.69
CA GLU A 133 14.08 -11.80 7.79
C GLU A 133 13.71 -12.70 8.97
N ASP A 134 13.30 -12.10 10.09
CA ASP A 134 12.99 -12.79 11.35
C ASP A 134 11.58 -12.44 11.83
N SER A 135 10.76 -13.48 12.02
CA SER A 135 9.39 -13.42 12.53
C SER A 135 8.99 -14.80 13.08
N PRO A 136 7.92 -14.92 13.89
CA PRO A 136 7.57 -16.18 14.54
C PRO A 136 7.15 -17.24 13.51
N MET A 137 7.89 -18.34 13.48
CA MET A 137 7.69 -19.47 12.58
C MET A 137 7.22 -20.73 13.31
N LEU A 138 7.39 -20.80 14.63
CA LEU A 138 6.96 -21.92 15.47
C LEU A 138 5.97 -21.49 16.56
N PRO A 139 4.90 -20.74 16.24
CA PRO A 139 3.95 -20.25 17.24
C PRO A 139 3.25 -21.41 17.95
N HIS A 140 2.95 -21.23 19.25
CA HIS A 140 2.18 -22.18 20.08
C HIS A 140 0.76 -22.35 19.53
N SER A 141 0.59 -23.22 18.55
CA SER A 141 -0.68 -23.44 17.86
C SER A 141 -0.83 -24.87 17.39
N SER A 142 -2.06 -25.39 17.48
CA SER A 142 -2.41 -26.67 16.87
C SER A 142 -2.24 -26.66 15.35
N TYR A 143 -2.36 -25.49 14.70
CA TYR A 143 -2.09 -25.34 13.27
C TYR A 143 -0.65 -25.72 12.94
N THR A 144 0.31 -25.14 13.67
CA THR A 144 1.76 -25.40 13.53
C THR A 144 2.07 -26.89 13.64
N VAL A 145 1.46 -27.57 14.62
CA VAL A 145 1.69 -28.99 14.88
C VAL A 145 1.03 -29.90 13.84
N LEU A 146 -0.21 -29.61 13.46
CA LEU A 146 -1.03 -30.51 12.64
C LEU A 146 -0.83 -30.32 11.13
N LEU A 147 -0.58 -29.08 10.70
CA LEU A 147 -0.51 -28.72 9.28
C LEU A 147 0.89 -28.30 8.84
N GLY A 148 1.78 -28.00 9.79
CA GLY A 148 3.08 -27.42 9.51
C GLY A 148 2.98 -25.93 9.12
N GLY A 149 4.08 -25.21 9.28
CA GLY A 149 4.15 -23.77 9.03
C GLY A 149 3.65 -22.92 10.20
N THR A 150 3.64 -21.60 10.00
CA THR A 150 3.22 -20.60 10.99
C THR A 150 1.76 -20.20 10.79
N THR A 151 1.24 -19.27 11.61
CA THR A 151 -0.11 -18.69 11.52
C THR A 151 -0.05 -17.28 10.92
N PRO A 152 -0.02 -17.10 9.57
CA PRO A 152 0.38 -15.83 8.95
C PRO A 152 -0.48 -14.65 9.42
N GLY A 153 0.18 -13.57 9.85
CA GLY A 153 -0.46 -12.36 10.35
C GLY A 153 -0.91 -12.40 11.81
N GLY A 154 -0.76 -13.54 12.51
CA GLY A 154 -1.07 -13.64 13.93
C GLY A 154 -0.09 -12.85 14.80
N LEU A 155 -0.62 -12.01 15.69
CA LEU A 155 0.18 -11.34 16.72
C LEU A 155 0.45 -12.31 17.87
N VAL A 156 1.71 -12.64 18.13
CA VAL A 156 2.09 -13.48 19.28
C VAL A 156 1.99 -12.70 20.58
N ASP A 157 1.76 -13.40 21.69
CA ASP A 157 1.67 -12.86 23.05
C ASP A 157 2.78 -11.86 23.38
N GLY A 158 4.01 -12.19 22.99
CA GLY A 158 5.17 -11.34 23.17
C GLY A 158 5.93 -11.58 24.46
N PRO A 159 6.97 -10.78 24.71
CA PRO A 159 7.88 -11.01 25.80
C PRO A 159 7.23 -10.85 27.18
N ILE A 160 7.60 -11.71 28.13
CA ILE A 160 7.09 -11.67 29.49
C ILE A 160 8.23 -11.52 30.51
N ASP A 161 7.95 -10.96 31.69
CA ASP A 161 8.96 -10.80 32.75
C ASP A 161 9.63 -12.16 33.06
N ALA A 162 10.96 -12.18 33.10
CA ALA A 162 11.75 -13.40 33.19
C ALA A 162 11.47 -14.21 34.47
N ARG A 163 11.05 -13.55 35.57
CA ARG A 163 10.67 -14.25 36.81
C ARG A 163 9.27 -14.85 36.69
N ARG A 164 8.36 -14.14 36.02
CA ARG A 164 7.01 -14.67 35.72
C ARG A 164 7.11 -15.88 34.81
N HIS A 165 7.92 -15.82 33.75
CA HIS A 165 8.15 -16.96 32.84
C HIS A 165 8.58 -18.22 33.59
N LYS A 166 9.60 -18.10 34.46
CA LYS A 166 10.10 -19.21 35.27
C LYS A 166 9.06 -19.87 36.20
N SER A 167 7.96 -19.17 36.50
CA SER A 167 6.88 -19.69 37.34
C SER A 167 5.75 -20.35 36.56
N GLN A 168 5.77 -20.29 35.23
CA GLN A 168 4.76 -20.89 34.36
C GLN A 168 4.88 -22.42 34.35
N ILE A 169 3.73 -23.08 34.23
CA ILE A 169 3.64 -24.55 34.31
C ILE A 169 3.58 -25.11 32.89
N GLY A 170 4.45 -26.07 32.58
CA GLY A 170 4.37 -26.81 31.32
C GLY A 170 5.09 -26.16 30.14
N ILE A 171 5.81 -25.05 30.36
CA ILE A 171 6.75 -24.51 29.37
C ILE A 171 7.97 -25.43 29.29
N ALA A 172 8.24 -25.95 28.10
CA ALA A 172 9.42 -26.74 27.79
C ALA A 172 9.76 -26.59 26.31
N LEU A 173 10.82 -25.84 26.02
CA LEU A 173 11.28 -25.61 24.65
C LEU A 173 11.56 -26.94 23.95
N GLN A 174 11.06 -27.09 22.73
CA GLN A 174 11.26 -28.27 21.90
C GLN A 174 12.50 -28.14 21.02
N ASN A 175 12.95 -26.91 20.76
CA ASN A 175 14.14 -26.58 20.00
C ASN A 175 15.15 -25.80 20.87
N PRO A 176 16.42 -25.69 20.44
CA PRO A 176 17.37 -24.78 21.06
C PRO A 176 16.82 -23.35 21.09
N ASP A 177 17.01 -22.64 22.19
CA ASP A 177 16.62 -21.23 22.32
C ASP A 177 17.43 -20.36 21.35
N GLU A 178 16.80 -19.93 20.26
CA GLU A 178 17.35 -19.04 19.24
C GLU A 178 17.78 -17.69 19.84
N TYR A 179 17.09 -17.25 20.88
CA TYR A 179 17.25 -15.95 21.51
C TYR A 179 18.02 -16.01 22.84
N ALA A 180 18.74 -17.11 23.11
CA ALA A 180 19.42 -17.34 24.38
C ALA A 180 20.36 -16.20 24.80
N ALA A 181 20.99 -15.51 23.83
CA ALA A 181 21.85 -14.35 24.10
C ALA A 181 21.06 -13.15 24.68
N PHE A 182 19.80 -12.99 24.29
CA PHE A 182 18.92 -11.86 24.60
C PHE A 182 17.96 -12.16 25.76
N ASN A 183 17.72 -13.43 26.10
CA ASN A 183 16.83 -13.87 27.18
C ASN A 183 17.44 -13.80 28.60
N ASN A 184 18.55 -13.08 28.78
CA ASN A 184 19.18 -12.83 30.09
C ASN A 184 18.71 -11.53 30.76
N GLY A 185 17.76 -10.82 30.15
CA GLY A 185 17.26 -9.52 30.58
C GLY A 185 16.09 -9.57 31.56
N LYS A 186 15.34 -8.46 31.63
CA LYS A 186 14.12 -8.34 32.44
C LYS A 186 12.96 -9.19 31.89
N ALA A 187 12.96 -9.44 30.60
CA ALA A 187 11.95 -10.20 29.90
C ALA A 187 12.58 -11.28 29.02
N VAL A 188 11.77 -12.26 28.65
CA VAL A 188 12.14 -13.37 27.77
C VAL A 188 11.14 -13.49 26.64
N TYR A 189 11.61 -13.91 25.47
CA TYR A 189 10.82 -14.25 24.30
C TYR A 189 11.42 -15.50 23.66
N HIS A 190 10.57 -16.41 23.21
CA HIS A 190 10.98 -17.60 22.47
C HIS A 190 10.09 -17.76 21.24
N ASP A 191 10.67 -18.09 20.09
CA ASP A 191 9.91 -18.63 18.97
C ASP A 191 9.92 -20.16 19.01
N ASP A 192 9.16 -20.74 19.95
CA ASP A 192 9.09 -22.19 20.12
C ASP A 192 7.67 -22.65 20.49
N ILE A 193 7.27 -23.79 19.92
CA ILE A 193 5.97 -24.41 20.15
C ILE A 193 5.74 -24.79 21.62
N GLY A 194 6.80 -24.99 22.39
CA GLY A 194 6.77 -25.33 23.81
C GLY A 194 6.55 -24.13 24.74
N ASP A 195 6.53 -22.91 24.22
CA ASP A 195 6.32 -21.69 24.99
C ASP A 195 5.03 -20.97 24.61
N TYR A 196 3.94 -21.36 25.27
CA TYR A 196 2.64 -20.70 25.11
C TYR A 196 2.64 -19.26 25.65
N ALA A 197 3.54 -18.90 26.57
CA ALA A 197 3.41 -17.65 27.31
C ALA A 197 4.01 -16.46 26.57
N THR A 198 4.91 -16.72 25.62
CA THR A 198 5.51 -15.68 24.76
C THR A 198 5.14 -15.82 23.29
N ASN A 199 4.77 -17.03 22.84
CA ASN A 199 4.66 -17.35 21.41
C ASN A 199 3.28 -17.84 20.97
N GLU A 200 2.24 -17.70 21.79
CA GLU A 200 0.86 -18.02 21.38
C GLU A 200 0.26 -16.87 20.56
N PRO A 201 -0.24 -17.12 19.33
CA PRO A 201 -0.90 -16.10 18.52
C PRO A 201 -2.30 -15.81 19.08
N THR A 202 -2.59 -14.54 19.35
CA THR A 202 -3.85 -14.14 20.01
C THR A 202 -4.85 -13.52 19.04
N ILE A 203 -6.12 -13.91 19.14
CA ILE A 203 -7.18 -13.40 18.26
C ILE A 203 -7.48 -11.92 18.57
N ASP A 204 -7.53 -11.54 19.84
CA ASP A 204 -7.85 -10.18 20.29
C ASP A 204 -6.69 -9.20 20.02
N GLY A 205 -5.44 -9.63 20.23
CA GLY A 205 -4.26 -8.88 19.85
C GLY A 205 -4.18 -8.67 18.34
N THR A 206 -4.37 -9.74 17.57
CA THR A 206 -4.40 -9.69 16.10
C THR A 206 -5.52 -8.76 15.59
N ALA A 207 -6.72 -8.82 16.18
CA ALA A 207 -7.83 -7.94 15.81
C ALA A 207 -7.52 -6.46 16.13
N SER A 208 -6.91 -6.18 17.28
CA SER A 208 -6.52 -4.82 17.68
C SER A 208 -5.45 -4.26 16.75
N LEU A 209 -4.42 -5.06 16.41
CA LEU A 209 -3.38 -4.66 15.46
C LEU A 209 -3.94 -4.44 14.06
N SER A 210 -4.87 -5.30 13.61
CA SER A 210 -5.53 -5.15 12.30
C SER A 210 -6.25 -3.82 12.17
N PHE A 211 -6.93 -3.36 13.23
CA PHE A 211 -7.56 -2.03 13.26
C PHE A 211 -6.52 -0.91 13.10
N TYR A 212 -5.41 -0.99 13.85
CA TYR A 212 -4.34 0.00 13.77
C TYR A 212 -3.71 0.05 12.36
N LEU A 213 -3.37 -1.09 11.78
CA LEU A 213 -2.79 -1.16 10.43
C LEU A 213 -3.76 -0.66 9.35
N ALA A 214 -5.06 -1.00 9.45
CA ALA A 214 -6.08 -0.46 8.56
C ALA A 214 -6.22 1.07 8.68
N SER A 215 -6.02 1.64 9.88
CA SER A 215 -5.99 3.10 10.06
C SER A 215 -4.80 3.75 9.36
N LEU A 216 -3.62 3.13 9.41
CA LEU A 216 -2.42 3.60 8.69
C LEU A 216 -2.60 3.47 7.18
N GLU A 217 -3.19 2.38 6.70
CA GLU A 217 -3.53 2.22 5.29
C GLU A 217 -4.52 3.30 4.85
N SER A 218 -5.54 3.59 5.64
CA SER A 218 -6.50 4.67 5.37
C SER A 218 -5.82 6.03 5.24
N ASP A 219 -4.85 6.33 6.11
CA ASP A 219 -4.02 7.54 6.02
C ASP A 219 -3.16 7.55 4.76
N GLY A 220 -2.45 6.47 4.47
CA GLY A 220 -1.68 6.34 3.24
C GLY A 220 -2.56 6.54 2.01
N ARG A 221 -3.76 5.96 2.00
CA ARG A 221 -4.77 6.17 0.96
C ARG A 221 -5.20 7.64 0.87
N LYS A 222 -5.49 8.33 1.99
CA LYS A 222 -5.85 9.77 1.99
C LYS A 222 -4.70 10.66 1.52
N MET A 223 -3.49 10.42 2.00
CA MET A 223 -2.29 11.12 1.54
C MET A 223 -2.10 10.94 0.03
N THR A 224 -2.39 9.74 -0.47
CA THR A 224 -2.32 9.44 -1.89
C THR A 224 -3.57 9.83 -2.70
N GLN A 225 -4.64 10.30 -2.05
CA GLN A 225 -5.88 10.86 -2.64
C GLN A 225 -5.76 12.36 -2.95
N GLN A 226 -4.57 12.97 -2.86
CA GLN A 226 -4.33 14.30 -3.42
C GLN A 226 -4.74 14.40 -4.91
N ASN A 227 -4.87 13.26 -5.61
CA ASN A 227 -5.54 13.18 -6.89
C ASN A 227 -6.89 12.41 -6.79
N GLU A 228 -8.01 13.06 -7.10
CA GLU A 228 -9.31 12.41 -7.32
C GLU A 228 -9.18 11.40 -8.47
N LYS A 229 -9.59 10.14 -8.28
CA LYS A 229 -9.46 9.10 -9.30
C LYS A 229 -10.83 8.62 -9.76
N MET A 230 -11.05 8.56 -11.07
CA MET A 230 -12.20 7.87 -11.62
C MET A 230 -11.77 6.47 -12.06
N LYS A 231 -12.49 5.46 -11.59
CA LYS A 231 -12.21 4.05 -11.90
C LYS A 231 -13.27 3.49 -12.84
N ASP A 232 -12.88 2.52 -13.66
CA ASP A 232 -13.83 1.75 -14.46
C ASP A 232 -14.51 0.64 -13.62
N GLU A 233 -15.38 -0.14 -14.28
CA GLU A 233 -16.15 -1.24 -13.66
C GLU A 233 -15.27 -2.39 -13.15
N GLN A 234 -14.01 -2.48 -13.59
CA GLN A 234 -13.03 -3.47 -13.13
C GLN A 234 -12.12 -2.90 -12.02
N GLY A 235 -12.20 -1.60 -11.76
CA GLY A 235 -11.51 -0.91 -10.68
C GLY A 235 -10.14 -0.34 -11.05
N ALA A 236 -9.82 -0.26 -12.34
CA ALA A 236 -8.64 0.42 -12.85
C ALA A 236 -8.88 1.92 -12.95
N VAL A 237 -7.84 2.72 -12.71
CA VAL A 237 -7.91 4.19 -12.79
C VAL A 237 -7.86 4.61 -14.25
N ILE A 238 -8.91 5.29 -14.72
CA ILE A 238 -9.05 5.72 -16.12
C ILE A 238 -9.04 7.25 -16.29
N ARG A 239 -9.07 8.01 -15.19
CA ARG A 239 -9.03 9.48 -15.17
C ARG A 239 -8.54 9.97 -13.82
N LEU A 240 -7.81 11.09 -13.80
CA LEU A 240 -7.28 11.73 -12.59
C LEU A 240 -7.68 13.20 -12.52
N ASN A 241 -8.27 13.66 -11.42
CA ASN A 241 -8.72 15.03 -11.18
C ASN A 241 -9.65 15.52 -12.30
N PRO A 242 -10.85 14.92 -12.45
CA PRO A 242 -11.80 15.28 -13.52
C PRO A 242 -12.27 16.75 -13.45
N ASN A 243 -12.02 17.43 -12.33
CA ASN A 243 -12.33 18.83 -12.11
C ASN A 243 -11.18 19.78 -12.51
N GLU A 244 -10.01 19.25 -12.91
CA GLU A 244 -8.85 20.01 -13.35
C GLU A 244 -8.61 19.88 -14.86
N LYS A 245 -8.23 20.98 -15.52
CA LYS A 245 -7.82 20.99 -16.94
C LYS A 245 -6.43 20.38 -17.15
N ASN A 246 -6.23 19.15 -16.70
CA ASN A 246 -5.00 18.39 -16.92
C ASN A 246 -5.23 17.28 -17.95
N ILE A 247 -4.25 16.99 -18.78
CA ILE A 247 -4.19 15.81 -19.66
C ILE A 247 -2.95 15.01 -19.25
N TYR A 248 -3.11 13.72 -19.01
CA TYR A 248 -2.03 12.81 -18.67
C TYR A 248 -1.64 12.02 -19.90
N LEU A 249 -0.42 12.25 -20.40
CA LEU A 249 0.12 11.47 -21.51
C LEU A 249 0.76 10.19 -20.97
N ALA A 250 0.35 9.06 -21.55
CA ALA A 250 0.92 7.74 -21.32
C ALA A 250 1.42 7.15 -22.65
N PHE A 251 2.59 6.52 -22.59
CA PHE A 251 3.20 5.84 -23.73
C PHE A 251 3.55 4.41 -23.32
N THR A 252 3.15 3.43 -24.12
CA THR A 252 3.52 2.02 -23.92
C THR A 252 4.50 1.58 -24.99
N ALA A 253 5.38 0.63 -24.65
CA ALA A 253 6.27 -0.01 -25.62
C ALA A 253 6.59 -1.45 -25.23
N ASP A 254 6.64 -2.31 -26.26
CA ASP A 254 7.11 -3.69 -26.18
C ASP A 254 8.34 -3.89 -27.09
N THR A 255 8.13 -4.17 -28.38
CA THR A 255 9.25 -4.48 -29.30
C THR A 255 9.58 -3.36 -30.29
N GLN A 256 8.75 -2.32 -30.36
CA GLN A 256 8.90 -1.19 -31.30
C GLN A 256 8.85 0.15 -30.57
N PHE A 257 9.69 1.10 -31.00
CA PHE A 257 9.77 2.44 -30.38
C PHE A 257 10.44 3.49 -31.27
N GLU A 258 10.28 3.40 -32.59
CA GLU A 258 11.00 4.25 -33.55
C GLU A 258 10.65 5.75 -33.45
N GLY A 259 9.52 6.10 -32.84
CA GLY A 259 9.08 7.47 -32.57
C GLY A 259 9.58 8.04 -31.25
N GLY A 260 10.30 7.27 -30.43
CA GLY A 260 10.69 7.66 -29.07
C GLY A 260 11.47 8.98 -28.98
N GLU A 261 12.49 9.18 -29.81
CA GLU A 261 13.30 10.42 -29.78
C GLU A 261 12.44 11.63 -30.14
N HIS A 262 11.58 11.51 -31.16
CA HIS A 262 10.67 12.59 -31.54
C HIS A 262 9.71 12.96 -30.39
N VAL A 263 9.13 11.97 -29.72
CA VAL A 263 8.27 12.19 -28.56
C VAL A 263 9.03 12.93 -27.46
N LEU A 264 10.24 12.49 -27.13
CA LEU A 264 11.06 13.14 -26.10
C LEU A 264 11.44 14.58 -26.43
N GLU A 265 11.80 14.86 -27.67
CA GLU A 265 12.11 16.21 -28.15
C GLU A 265 10.90 17.14 -28.04
N VAL A 266 9.71 16.67 -28.44
CA VAL A 266 8.47 17.44 -28.33
C VAL A 266 8.12 17.73 -26.87
N LEU A 267 8.22 16.72 -25.99
CA LEU A 267 7.95 16.90 -24.56
C LEU A 267 8.91 17.89 -23.92
N GLU A 268 10.21 17.80 -24.24
CA GLU A 268 11.26 18.70 -23.74
C GLU A 268 11.02 20.14 -24.22
N LYS A 269 10.75 20.33 -25.52
CA LYS A 269 10.45 21.64 -26.13
C LYS A 269 9.29 22.36 -25.43
N HIS A 270 8.30 21.61 -24.97
CA HIS A 270 7.13 22.14 -24.28
C HIS A 270 7.22 22.08 -22.75
N ASN A 271 8.36 21.64 -22.19
CA ASN A 271 8.58 21.44 -20.76
C ASN A 271 7.50 20.55 -20.09
N ILE A 272 7.13 19.47 -20.76
CA ILE A 272 6.10 18.52 -20.30
C ILE A 272 6.77 17.26 -19.75
N LYS A 273 6.31 16.81 -18.58
CA LYS A 273 6.59 15.45 -18.08
C LYS A 273 5.42 14.54 -18.43
N SER A 274 5.76 13.29 -18.71
CA SER A 274 4.83 12.25 -19.18
C SER A 274 5.18 10.91 -18.55
N SER A 275 4.45 9.86 -18.91
CA SER A 275 4.49 8.54 -18.28
C SER A 275 4.76 7.48 -19.33
N PHE A 276 5.75 6.62 -19.09
CA PHE A 276 6.14 5.54 -19.98
C PHE A 276 5.94 4.21 -19.26
N PHE A 277 5.38 3.23 -19.96
CA PHE A 277 5.11 1.90 -19.45
C PHE A 277 5.80 0.89 -20.37
N PHE A 278 6.74 0.13 -19.82
CA PHE A 278 7.62 -0.72 -20.63
C PHE A 278 7.54 -2.18 -20.27
N THR A 279 7.52 -3.03 -21.29
CA THR A 279 7.61 -4.48 -21.08
C THR A 279 9.03 -4.90 -20.71
N GLY A 280 9.18 -6.10 -20.17
CA GLY A 280 10.50 -6.70 -19.97
C GLY A 280 11.26 -6.87 -21.29
N ASN A 281 10.55 -7.22 -22.38
CA ASN A 281 11.13 -7.32 -23.71
C ASN A 281 11.73 -5.98 -24.18
N PHE A 282 11.02 -4.87 -23.93
CA PHE A 282 11.51 -3.53 -24.26
C PHE A 282 12.77 -3.20 -23.45
N LEU A 283 12.72 -3.42 -22.14
CA LEU A 283 13.79 -3.07 -21.21
C LEU A 283 15.08 -3.87 -21.46
N ARG A 284 14.95 -5.12 -21.90
CA ARG A 284 16.09 -6.00 -22.24
C ARG A 284 16.71 -5.70 -23.60
N ASN A 285 16.07 -4.90 -24.46
CA ASN A 285 16.60 -4.61 -25.79
C ASN A 285 17.73 -3.57 -25.71
N PRO A 286 18.98 -3.91 -26.08
CA PRO A 286 20.12 -2.99 -25.99
C PRO A 286 19.96 -1.75 -26.88
N ASP A 287 19.20 -1.83 -27.98
CA ASP A 287 18.97 -0.68 -28.87
C ASP A 287 18.17 0.43 -28.18
N PHE A 288 17.37 0.07 -27.15
CA PHE A 288 16.53 1.00 -26.41
C PHE A 288 17.17 1.49 -25.11
N GLU A 289 18.30 0.93 -24.68
CA GLU A 289 18.93 1.27 -23.39
C GLU A 289 19.19 2.78 -23.26
N ASN A 290 19.78 3.38 -24.31
CA ASN A 290 20.13 4.81 -24.29
C ASN A 290 18.88 5.71 -24.17
N ILE A 291 17.79 5.38 -24.88
CA ILE A 291 16.58 6.19 -24.82
C ILE A 291 15.86 6.00 -23.47
N ILE A 292 15.86 4.80 -22.89
CA ILE A 292 15.31 4.57 -21.54
C ILE A 292 16.04 5.45 -20.52
N ARG A 293 17.37 5.48 -20.56
CA ARG A 293 18.16 6.36 -19.66
C ARG A 293 17.79 7.83 -19.83
N LYS A 294 17.68 8.32 -21.07
CA LYS A 294 17.20 9.71 -21.33
C LYS A 294 15.82 9.97 -20.74
N ILE A 295 14.88 9.01 -20.85
CA ILE A 295 13.52 9.15 -20.30
C ILE A 295 13.58 9.30 -18.77
N VAL A 296 14.37 8.47 -18.10
CA VAL A 296 14.55 8.51 -16.64
C VAL A 296 15.25 9.80 -16.21
N ASP A 297 16.37 10.16 -16.85
CA ASP A 297 17.18 11.34 -16.52
C ASP A 297 16.41 12.65 -16.72
N ARG A 298 15.51 12.69 -17.72
CA ARG A 298 14.60 13.82 -17.95
C ARG A 298 13.44 13.84 -16.97
N GLY A 299 13.36 12.91 -16.02
CA GLY A 299 12.40 12.91 -14.93
C GLY A 299 10.97 12.54 -15.32
N HIS A 300 10.79 11.82 -16.44
CA HIS A 300 9.50 11.23 -16.78
C HIS A 300 9.14 10.11 -15.78
N TYR A 301 7.86 9.77 -15.67
CA TYR A 301 7.45 8.57 -14.95
C TYR A 301 7.75 7.34 -15.81
N VAL A 302 8.31 6.29 -15.22
CA VAL A 302 8.50 4.99 -15.88
C VAL A 302 7.91 3.91 -14.98
N GLY A 303 7.04 3.07 -15.52
CA GLY A 303 6.35 2.02 -14.78
C GLY A 303 6.21 0.71 -15.57
N ALA A 304 5.61 -0.28 -14.93
CA ALA A 304 5.52 -1.65 -15.44
C ALA A 304 4.43 -1.84 -16.50
N HIS A 305 4.71 -2.69 -17.50
CA HIS A 305 3.77 -3.09 -18.57
C HIS A 305 3.79 -4.60 -18.86
N SER A 306 3.90 -5.45 -17.83
CA SER A 306 4.18 -6.91 -17.94
C SER A 306 5.63 -7.19 -18.35
N ASP A 307 6.20 -8.32 -17.96
CA ASP A 307 7.53 -8.71 -18.43
C ASP A 307 7.45 -9.29 -19.85
N GLY A 308 6.63 -10.33 -20.00
CA GLY A 308 6.48 -11.08 -21.24
C GLY A 308 5.41 -10.53 -22.19
N HIS A 309 4.73 -9.43 -21.84
CA HIS A 309 3.58 -8.90 -22.57
C HIS A 309 2.44 -9.95 -22.69
N LEU A 310 2.16 -10.63 -21.57
CA LEU A 310 1.23 -11.75 -21.50
C LEU A 310 -0.22 -11.29 -21.67
N LEU A 311 -1.03 -12.07 -22.40
CA LEU A 311 -2.47 -11.86 -22.40
C LEU A 311 -3.06 -12.44 -21.11
N TYR A 312 -3.41 -11.59 -20.14
CA TYR A 312 -3.93 -12.06 -18.85
C TYR A 312 -5.39 -12.47 -18.87
N CYS A 313 -6.20 -11.92 -19.77
CA CYS A 313 -7.64 -12.14 -19.83
C CYS A 313 -8.06 -12.47 -21.26
N ASP A 314 -9.05 -13.33 -21.40
CA ASP A 314 -9.59 -13.71 -22.71
C ASP A 314 -10.20 -12.50 -23.45
N TRP A 315 -10.08 -12.49 -24.77
CA TRP A 315 -10.58 -11.40 -25.62
C TRP A 315 -12.11 -11.39 -25.75
N GLU A 316 -12.74 -12.57 -25.74
CA GLU A 316 -14.18 -12.71 -25.93
C GLU A 316 -14.90 -12.67 -24.59
N ASN A 317 -14.35 -13.35 -23.58
CA ASN A 317 -14.87 -13.38 -22.22
C ASN A 317 -13.89 -12.73 -21.25
N ARG A 318 -14.01 -11.40 -21.09
CA ARG A 318 -13.12 -10.58 -20.26
C ARG A 318 -12.96 -11.09 -18.82
N ASP A 319 -13.99 -11.71 -18.23
CA ASP A 319 -13.93 -12.23 -16.86
C ASP A 319 -13.11 -13.54 -16.75
N SER A 320 -12.76 -14.17 -17.88
CA SER A 320 -11.89 -15.34 -17.91
C SER A 320 -10.42 -14.93 -17.82
N THR A 321 -9.82 -15.13 -16.65
CA THR A 321 -8.37 -14.98 -16.46
C THR A 321 -7.64 -16.19 -17.04
N LEU A 322 -6.61 -15.93 -17.85
CA LEU A 322 -5.83 -16.93 -18.57
C LEU A 322 -4.55 -17.35 -17.83
N VAL A 323 -4.16 -16.60 -16.81
CA VAL A 323 -2.97 -16.85 -15.99
C VAL A 323 -3.34 -17.10 -14.54
N SER A 324 -2.53 -17.89 -13.85
CA SER A 324 -2.57 -18.03 -12.40
C SER A 324 -2.01 -16.79 -11.69
N PHE A 325 -2.28 -16.66 -10.40
CA PHE A 325 -1.68 -15.59 -9.59
C PHE A 325 -0.15 -15.68 -9.57
N GLU A 326 0.40 -16.89 -9.48
CA GLU A 326 1.85 -17.13 -9.47
C GLU A 326 2.50 -16.69 -10.78
N GLU A 327 1.90 -17.02 -11.93
CA GLU A 327 2.39 -16.56 -13.24
C GLU A 327 2.32 -15.03 -13.37
N PHE A 328 1.23 -14.41 -12.92
CA PHE A 328 1.07 -12.95 -12.90
C PHE A 328 2.12 -12.28 -11.99
N GLU A 329 2.35 -12.84 -10.80
CA GLU A 329 3.31 -12.32 -9.83
C GLU A 329 4.75 -12.44 -10.35
N ILE A 330 5.12 -13.59 -10.94
CA ILE A 330 6.44 -13.80 -11.55
C ILE A 330 6.66 -12.83 -12.72
N ASP A 331 5.65 -12.64 -13.56
CA ASP A 331 5.71 -11.71 -14.68
C ASP A 331 5.95 -10.26 -14.20
N LEU A 332 5.20 -9.79 -13.19
CA LEU A 332 5.43 -8.45 -12.63
C LEU A 332 6.80 -8.32 -11.95
N LYS A 333 7.21 -9.28 -11.12
CA LYS A 333 8.51 -9.25 -10.45
C LYS A 333 9.68 -9.24 -11.43
N SER A 334 9.57 -9.99 -12.52
CA SER A 334 10.58 -10.02 -13.59
C SER A 334 10.70 -8.66 -14.28
N ASN A 335 9.57 -8.00 -14.55
CA ASN A 335 9.57 -6.66 -15.13
C ASN A 335 10.23 -5.63 -14.20
N PHE A 336 9.93 -5.68 -12.90
CA PHE A 336 10.58 -4.80 -11.92
C PHE A 336 12.08 -5.05 -11.80
N ALA A 337 12.54 -6.30 -11.89
CA ALA A 337 13.96 -6.61 -11.91
C ALA A 337 14.69 -5.98 -13.12
N GLU A 338 14.00 -5.83 -14.26
CA GLU A 338 14.54 -5.10 -15.41
C GLU A 338 14.49 -3.57 -15.22
N LEU A 339 13.39 -3.04 -14.67
CA LEU A 339 13.26 -1.61 -14.35
C LEU A 339 14.34 -1.13 -13.36
N GLU A 340 14.70 -1.95 -12.37
CA GLU A 340 15.73 -1.63 -11.39
C GLU A 340 17.11 -1.37 -12.01
N LYS A 341 17.42 -2.01 -13.15
CA LYS A 341 18.68 -1.77 -13.89
C LYS A 341 18.79 -0.34 -14.43
N PHE A 342 17.67 0.36 -14.53
CA PHE A 342 17.57 1.77 -14.91
C PHE A 342 17.35 2.70 -13.70
N GLY A 343 17.46 2.18 -12.47
CA GLY A 343 17.32 2.95 -11.24
C GLY A 343 15.87 3.19 -10.80
N ILE A 344 14.90 2.48 -11.38
CA ILE A 344 13.48 2.57 -11.04
C ILE A 344 13.16 1.48 -10.03
N LYS A 345 12.86 1.85 -8.78
CA LYS A 345 12.58 0.88 -7.72
C LYS A 345 11.07 0.65 -7.58
N PRO A 346 10.62 -0.56 -7.17
CA PRO A 346 9.21 -0.82 -6.89
C PRO A 346 8.54 0.20 -5.96
N ILE A 347 9.27 0.70 -4.96
CA ILE A 347 8.76 1.71 -4.01
C ILE A 347 8.48 3.08 -4.67
N ASP A 348 9.14 3.39 -5.78
CA ASP A 348 8.98 4.64 -6.53
C ASP A 348 7.88 4.53 -7.60
N THR A 349 7.37 3.31 -7.83
CA THR A 349 6.38 3.00 -8.87
C THR A 349 5.08 2.52 -8.27
N ARG A 350 4.00 3.26 -8.54
CA ARG A 350 2.66 2.90 -8.07
C ARG A 350 1.77 2.35 -9.18
N TRP A 351 2.01 2.79 -10.40
CA TRP A 351 1.13 2.53 -11.52
C TRP A 351 1.61 1.34 -12.34
N PHE A 352 0.67 0.44 -12.62
CA PHE A 352 0.81 -0.65 -13.54
C PHE A 352 -0.18 -0.47 -14.70
N MET A 353 0.30 -0.52 -15.95
CA MET A 353 -0.57 -0.55 -17.12
C MET A 353 -0.57 -1.98 -17.69
N PRO A 354 -1.69 -2.71 -17.70
CA PRO A 354 -1.71 -4.09 -18.19
C PRO A 354 -1.39 -4.16 -19.69
N PRO A 355 -0.71 -5.23 -20.15
CA PRO A 355 -0.43 -5.45 -21.57
C PRO A 355 -1.73 -5.47 -22.38
N TYR A 356 -1.65 -4.95 -23.61
CA TYR A 356 -2.80 -4.72 -24.49
C TYR A 356 -3.94 -3.88 -23.89
N GLU A 357 -3.67 -3.18 -22.77
CA GLU A 357 -4.63 -2.39 -22.01
C GLU A 357 -5.87 -3.20 -21.58
N TRP A 358 -5.71 -4.52 -21.46
CA TRP A 358 -6.78 -5.48 -21.22
C TRP A 358 -6.60 -6.20 -19.88
N TYR A 359 -7.65 -6.20 -19.07
CA TYR A 359 -7.65 -6.72 -17.70
C TYR A 359 -9.08 -6.94 -17.20
N ASN A 360 -9.22 -7.70 -16.12
CA ASN A 360 -10.45 -7.85 -15.36
C ASN A 360 -10.25 -7.48 -13.87
N ARG A 361 -11.31 -7.59 -13.08
CA ARG A 361 -11.30 -7.32 -11.64
C ARG A 361 -10.23 -8.12 -10.91
N GLN A 362 -10.03 -9.38 -11.27
CA GLN A 362 -9.06 -10.26 -10.62
C GLN A 362 -7.62 -9.75 -10.81
N ILE A 363 -7.25 -9.35 -12.03
CA ILE A 363 -5.94 -8.73 -12.29
C ILE A 363 -5.76 -7.42 -11.52
N VAL A 364 -6.82 -6.61 -11.43
CA VAL A 364 -6.78 -5.37 -10.67
C VAL A 364 -6.58 -5.63 -9.17
N ASP A 365 -7.27 -6.63 -8.61
CA ASP A 365 -7.16 -6.98 -7.20
C ASP A 365 -5.79 -7.61 -6.88
N TRP A 366 -5.28 -8.48 -7.75
CA TRP A 366 -3.92 -9.03 -7.64
C TRP A 366 -2.85 -7.95 -7.71
N SER A 367 -3.00 -6.96 -8.61
CA SER A 367 -2.09 -5.81 -8.67
C SER A 367 -2.05 -5.05 -7.34
N ARG A 368 -3.20 -4.84 -6.70
CA ARG A 368 -3.28 -4.17 -5.39
C ARG A 368 -2.65 -4.98 -4.26
N ASN A 369 -2.81 -6.31 -4.29
CA ASN A 369 -2.15 -7.20 -3.32
C ASN A 369 -0.61 -7.10 -3.41
N LEU A 370 -0.10 -6.76 -4.59
CA LEU A 370 1.32 -6.51 -4.84
C LEU A 370 1.73 -5.03 -4.65
N GLY A 371 0.84 -4.19 -4.11
CA GLY A 371 1.13 -2.77 -3.83
C GLY A 371 0.98 -1.82 -5.03
N LEU A 372 0.43 -2.29 -6.16
CA LEU A 372 0.28 -1.51 -7.39
C LEU A 372 -1.19 -1.10 -7.62
N GLU A 373 -1.37 0.00 -8.35
CA GLU A 373 -2.66 0.40 -8.91
C GLU A 373 -2.66 0.26 -10.44
N VAL A 374 -3.67 -0.44 -10.94
CA VAL A 374 -3.92 -0.51 -12.37
C VAL A 374 -4.38 0.85 -12.89
N VAL A 375 -3.69 1.34 -13.92
CA VAL A 375 -4.05 2.54 -14.68
C VAL A 375 -4.30 2.17 -16.14
N ASN A 376 -5.26 2.85 -16.77
CA ASN A 376 -5.53 2.71 -18.19
C ASN A 376 -5.93 4.06 -18.82
N PHE A 377 -5.97 4.13 -20.15
CA PHE A 377 -6.43 5.31 -20.88
C PHE A 377 -7.91 5.60 -20.59
N THR A 378 -8.31 6.86 -20.74
CA THR A 378 -9.72 7.25 -20.65
C THR A 378 -10.49 6.72 -21.87
N PRO A 379 -11.51 5.86 -21.67
CA PRO A 379 -12.30 5.31 -22.78
C PRO A 379 -12.95 6.40 -23.63
N GLY A 380 -13.02 6.15 -24.94
CA GLY A 380 -13.66 7.05 -25.92
C GLY A 380 -12.74 8.13 -26.52
N THR A 381 -11.56 8.38 -25.94
CA THR A 381 -10.59 9.34 -26.50
C THR A 381 -10.03 8.89 -27.86
N GLY A 382 -9.96 7.58 -28.09
CA GLY A 382 -9.59 6.96 -29.38
C GLY A 382 -8.10 7.01 -29.73
N THR A 383 -7.26 7.60 -28.87
CA THR A 383 -5.81 7.75 -29.09
C THR A 383 -5.08 6.41 -29.14
N ASN A 384 -5.53 5.45 -28.33
CA ASN A 384 -5.01 4.09 -28.27
C ASN A 384 -5.17 3.29 -29.57
N ALA A 385 -5.96 3.76 -30.54
CA ALA A 385 -6.11 3.09 -31.84
C ALA A 385 -4.94 3.39 -32.81
N ASP A 386 -3.92 4.12 -32.37
CA ASP A 386 -2.80 4.53 -33.21
C ASP A 386 -1.87 3.40 -33.65
N TYR A 387 -1.91 2.25 -32.97
CA TYR A 387 -1.22 1.01 -33.38
C TYR A 387 -1.85 0.32 -34.59
N THR A 388 -3.11 0.64 -34.92
CA THR A 388 -3.86 -0.10 -35.94
C THR A 388 -3.28 0.08 -37.35
N THR A 389 -3.25 -0.98 -38.14
CA THR A 389 -2.79 -0.98 -39.55
C THR A 389 -3.97 -0.89 -40.52
N PRO A 390 -3.79 -0.42 -41.77
CA PRO A 390 -4.89 -0.21 -42.74
C PRO A 390 -5.81 -1.41 -42.99
N GLU A 391 -5.30 -2.64 -42.89
CA GLU A 391 -6.07 -3.88 -43.10
C GLU A 391 -6.92 -4.29 -41.89
N MET A 392 -6.71 -3.69 -40.71
CA MET A 392 -7.47 -4.01 -39.51
C MET A 392 -8.87 -3.40 -39.56
N LYS A 393 -9.89 -4.16 -39.17
CA LYS A 393 -11.30 -3.70 -39.16
C LYS A 393 -11.52 -2.44 -38.31
N ASN A 394 -10.75 -2.28 -37.23
CA ASN A 394 -10.82 -1.15 -36.32
C ASN A 394 -9.86 0.00 -36.68
N TYR A 395 -9.22 -0.03 -37.85
CA TYR A 395 -8.27 1.00 -38.28
C TYR A 395 -8.81 2.42 -38.15
N LYS A 396 -7.97 3.32 -37.62
CA LYS A 396 -8.21 4.77 -37.59
C LYS A 396 -6.98 5.52 -38.06
N SER A 397 -7.12 6.35 -39.10
CA SER A 397 -6.02 7.24 -39.51
C SER A 397 -5.68 8.25 -38.41
N SER A 398 -4.46 8.77 -38.40
CA SER A 398 -4.04 9.79 -37.42
C SER A 398 -4.94 11.03 -37.42
N VAL A 399 -5.41 11.44 -38.60
CA VAL A 399 -6.38 12.53 -38.75
C VAL A 399 -7.71 12.15 -38.09
N LYS A 400 -8.21 10.91 -38.31
CA LYS A 400 -9.46 10.45 -37.71
C LYS A 400 -9.36 10.35 -36.19
N ILE A 401 -8.23 9.87 -35.66
CA ILE A 401 -7.95 9.84 -34.22
C ILE A 401 -8.00 11.26 -33.67
N TYR A 402 -7.31 12.21 -34.30
CA TYR A 402 -7.30 13.59 -33.82
C TYR A 402 -8.69 14.25 -33.90
N THR A 403 -9.45 14.05 -34.98
CA THR A 403 -10.84 14.54 -35.09
C THR A 403 -11.73 13.95 -34.00
N ASN A 404 -11.62 12.65 -33.72
CA ASN A 404 -12.40 12.02 -32.65
C ASN A 404 -12.01 12.58 -31.27
N LEU A 405 -10.73 12.87 -31.04
CA LEU A 405 -10.27 13.48 -29.80
C LEU A 405 -10.84 14.90 -29.60
N LEU A 406 -10.89 15.69 -30.68
CA LEU A 406 -11.53 17.02 -30.67
C LEU A 406 -13.04 16.93 -30.39
N GLN A 407 -13.72 15.95 -30.98
CA GLN A 407 -15.13 15.69 -30.73
C GLN A 407 -15.38 15.27 -29.28
N PHE A 408 -14.56 14.36 -28.75
CA PHE A 408 -14.61 13.91 -27.37
C PHE A 408 -14.46 15.06 -26.38
N GLU A 409 -13.50 15.97 -26.63
CA GLU A 409 -13.28 17.15 -25.77
C GLU A 409 -14.51 18.07 -25.71
N GLN A 410 -15.28 18.18 -26.79
CA GLN A 410 -16.45 19.04 -26.90
C GLN A 410 -17.73 18.41 -26.34
N GLU A 411 -17.91 17.11 -26.54
CA GLU A 411 -19.18 16.42 -26.26
C GLU A 411 -19.25 15.83 -24.85
N GLN A 412 -18.10 15.46 -24.26
CA GLN A 412 -18.10 14.82 -22.95
C GLN A 412 -18.24 15.85 -21.81
N PRO A 413 -19.01 15.57 -20.75
CA PRO A 413 -19.25 16.51 -19.64
C PRO A 413 -17.97 17.07 -19.01
N ASN A 414 -16.95 16.21 -18.90
CA ASN A 414 -15.65 16.56 -18.33
C ASN A 414 -14.61 16.87 -19.41
N GLY A 415 -14.97 16.89 -20.69
CA GLY A 415 -14.04 16.98 -21.82
C GLY A 415 -12.79 16.11 -21.61
N LEU A 416 -11.62 16.72 -21.77
CA LEU A 416 -10.31 16.10 -21.49
C LEU A 416 -9.79 16.37 -20.07
N ASN A 417 -10.59 16.97 -19.18
CA ASN A 417 -10.16 17.21 -17.80
C ASN A 417 -9.81 15.91 -17.10
N GLY A 418 -8.56 15.78 -16.72
CA GLY A 418 -8.03 14.60 -16.08
C GLY A 418 -7.84 13.39 -16.97
N ALA A 419 -8.05 13.52 -18.28
CA ALA A 419 -8.02 12.39 -19.20
C ALA A 419 -6.61 11.81 -19.34
N ILE A 420 -6.53 10.49 -19.44
CA ILE A 420 -5.30 9.75 -19.72
C ILE A 420 -5.34 9.37 -21.20
N LEU A 421 -4.41 9.90 -21.99
CA LEU A 421 -4.27 9.60 -23.41
C LEU A 421 -3.12 8.61 -23.61
N LEU A 422 -3.41 7.51 -24.30
CA LEU A 422 -2.43 6.49 -24.63
C LEU A 422 -2.01 6.63 -26.09
N ILE A 423 -0.70 6.65 -26.32
CA ILE A 423 -0.08 6.77 -27.65
C ILE A 423 1.06 5.75 -27.70
N HIS A 424 1.27 5.10 -28.84
CA HIS A 424 2.33 4.13 -29.06
C HIS A 424 3.46 4.75 -29.89
N PRO A 425 4.64 5.07 -29.29
CA PRO A 425 5.80 5.59 -30.03
C PRO A 425 6.53 4.53 -30.86
N GLY A 426 5.93 3.36 -31.05
CA GLY A 426 6.36 2.38 -32.04
C GLY A 426 5.18 1.56 -32.52
N THR A 427 5.08 1.41 -33.84
CA THR A 427 3.95 0.71 -34.47
C THR A 427 4.39 -0.01 -35.74
N ALA A 428 3.60 -0.98 -36.19
CA ALA A 428 3.91 -1.81 -37.34
C ALA A 428 4.28 -0.98 -38.59
N ALA A 429 5.15 -1.50 -39.46
CA ALA A 429 5.68 -0.76 -40.60
C ALA A 429 4.58 -0.30 -41.57
N GLU A 430 3.48 -1.07 -41.67
CA GLU A 430 2.29 -0.81 -42.46
C GLU A 430 1.51 0.42 -41.98
N ARG A 431 1.67 0.81 -40.71
CA ARG A 431 1.10 2.03 -40.13
C ARG A 431 1.97 3.22 -40.56
N THR A 432 1.78 3.74 -41.76
CA THR A 432 2.61 4.83 -42.30
C THR A 432 2.26 6.22 -41.73
N ASP A 433 0.99 6.43 -41.35
CA ASP A 433 0.50 7.67 -40.74
C ASP A 433 0.59 7.61 -39.21
N LYS A 434 1.82 7.69 -38.69
CA LYS A 434 2.15 7.57 -37.27
C LYS A 434 1.59 8.73 -36.43
N PHE A 435 0.74 8.43 -35.44
CA PHE A 435 0.07 9.46 -34.62
C PHE A 435 1.03 10.27 -33.76
N TYR A 436 2.09 9.65 -33.24
CA TYR A 436 3.12 10.36 -32.47
C TYR A 436 3.77 11.52 -33.23
N ARG A 437 3.74 11.53 -34.58
CA ARG A 437 4.31 12.63 -35.39
C ARG A 437 3.51 13.93 -35.32
N ILE A 438 2.25 13.87 -34.90
CA ILE A 438 1.39 15.05 -34.70
C ILE A 438 1.24 15.41 -33.22
N LEU A 439 2.05 14.81 -32.34
CA LEU A 439 2.00 15.06 -30.89
C LEU A 439 2.18 16.55 -30.56
N GLU A 440 3.08 17.24 -31.25
CA GLU A 440 3.31 18.68 -31.03
C GLU A 440 2.04 19.50 -31.34
N ASP A 441 1.32 19.17 -32.41
CA ASP A 441 0.07 19.85 -32.78
C ASP A 441 -1.04 19.59 -31.76
N VAL A 442 -1.14 18.35 -31.26
CA VAL A 442 -2.06 17.97 -30.18
C VAL A 442 -1.76 18.80 -28.92
N ILE A 443 -0.50 18.87 -28.51
CA ILE A 443 -0.06 19.63 -27.34
C ILE A 443 -0.40 21.12 -27.51
N ARG A 444 0.01 21.73 -28.62
CA ARG A 444 -0.26 23.15 -28.90
C ARG A 444 -1.76 23.46 -28.91
N HIS A 445 -2.56 22.60 -29.55
CA HIS A 445 -4.01 22.79 -29.62
C HIS A 445 -4.64 22.80 -28.24
N PHE A 446 -4.43 21.76 -27.43
CA PHE A 446 -5.08 21.67 -26.12
C PHE A 446 -4.48 22.64 -25.10
N SER A 447 -3.19 22.95 -25.17
CA SER A 447 -2.61 24.04 -24.36
C SER A 447 -3.25 25.40 -24.67
N SER A 448 -3.56 25.68 -25.95
CA SER A 448 -4.28 26.92 -26.31
C SER A 448 -5.71 27.00 -25.75
N ARG A 449 -6.31 25.85 -25.40
CA ARG A 449 -7.62 25.72 -24.72
C ARG A 449 -7.52 25.68 -23.18
N GLY A 450 -6.31 25.87 -22.65
CA GLY A 450 -6.03 25.94 -21.22
C GLY A 450 -5.75 24.60 -20.54
N TYR A 451 -5.51 23.53 -21.31
CA TYR A 451 -5.07 22.25 -20.73
C TYR A 451 -3.58 22.28 -20.39
N GLN A 452 -3.23 21.69 -19.25
CA GLN A 452 -1.87 21.39 -18.84
C GLN A 452 -1.58 19.91 -19.06
N PHE A 453 -0.39 19.58 -19.54
CA PHE A 453 0.03 18.19 -19.70
C PHE A 453 0.88 17.76 -18.49
N LYS A 454 0.52 16.63 -17.87
CA LYS A 454 1.16 16.12 -16.66
C LYS A 454 1.56 14.64 -16.79
N SER A 455 2.51 14.21 -15.97
CA SER A 455 2.84 12.80 -15.78
C SER A 455 1.98 12.17 -14.68
N LEU A 456 1.92 10.85 -14.65
CA LEU A 456 1.36 10.06 -13.56
C LEU A 456 2.28 9.96 -12.33
N LYS A 457 3.47 10.57 -12.39
CA LYS A 457 4.40 10.66 -11.26
C LYS A 457 3.67 11.27 -10.04
N PRO A 458 3.69 10.60 -8.87
CA PRO A 458 3.02 11.06 -7.66
C PRO A 458 3.42 12.46 -7.20
#